data_AF-A0A973C9H8-F1
#
_entry.id   AF-A0A973C9H8-F1
#
_cell.length_a   1.000
_cell.length_b   1.000
_cell.length_c   1.000
_cell.angle_alpha   90.00
_cell.angle_beta   90.00
_cell.angle_gamma   90.00
#
_symmetry.space_group_name_H-M   'P 1'
#
loop_
_entity.id
_entity.type
_entity.pdbx_description
1 polymer ?
#
loop_
_entity_poly.entity_id
_entity_poly.type
_entity_poly.pdbx_seq_one_letter_code
_entity_poly.pdbx_strand_id
1 'polypeptide(L)'
;MDIVIAIAHIAGSIVVLIIFSTLVMYMASIEAEKIQKQASAEVSVALGIPVEKLESEAYAKKILEYSHHKFSSDLFQNRLSDLCGSIRTLWDWLSTIAQLLILAVVCWYTVTDNLDNAIYSWWLVGAGIAFWLISYVFSLTCNLFTGRYPGQAKRTRESVSKWLKENGDVLLRQE
;
A
#
# COMPACT_ATOMS: atom_id res chain seq x y z
N MET A 1 18.17 -38.71 0.60
CA MET A 1 17.81 -37.94 -0.62
C MET A 1 16.54 -37.15 -0.38
N ASP A 2 15.52 -37.78 0.22
CA ASP A 2 14.19 -37.19 0.47
C ASP A 2 14.21 -35.97 1.39
N ILE A 3 15.06 -35.96 2.43
CA ILE A 3 15.25 -34.78 3.29
C ILE A 3 15.73 -33.56 2.48
N VAL A 4 16.65 -33.76 1.52
CA VAL A 4 17.16 -32.67 0.68
C VAL A 4 16.05 -32.15 -0.24
N ILE A 5 15.22 -33.03 -0.77
CA ILE A 5 14.06 -32.67 -1.60
C ILE A 5 13.04 -31.87 -0.78
N ALA A 6 12.72 -32.32 0.44
CA ALA A 6 11.82 -31.61 1.33
C ALA A 6 12.32 -30.20 1.68
N ILE A 7 13.60 -30.08 2.02
CA ILE A 7 14.25 -28.77 2.24
C ILE A 7 14.17 -27.90 0.98
N ALA A 8 14.41 -28.48 -0.20
CA ALA A 8 14.36 -27.75 -1.46
C ALA A 8 12.95 -27.19 -1.76
N HIS A 9 11.87 -27.94 -1.48
CA HIS A 9 10.51 -27.43 -1.64
C HIS A 9 10.23 -26.25 -0.68
N ILE A 10 10.52 -26.41 0.61
CA ILE A 10 10.25 -25.38 1.61
C ILE A 10 11.08 -24.13 1.31
N ALA A 11 12.40 -24.26 1.17
CA ALA A 11 13.29 -23.14 0.87
C ALA A 11 12.96 -22.51 -0.49
N GLY A 12 12.66 -23.34 -1.51
CA GLY A 12 12.27 -22.88 -2.84
C GLY A 12 11.00 -22.03 -2.81
N SER A 13 9.96 -22.47 -2.09
CA SER A 13 8.70 -21.71 -1.96
C SER A 13 8.92 -20.35 -1.28
N ILE A 14 9.76 -20.28 -0.25
CA ILE A 14 10.13 -19.03 0.44
C ILE A 14 10.89 -18.10 -0.50
N VAL A 15 11.89 -18.60 -1.22
CA VAL A 15 12.66 -17.80 -2.18
C VAL A 15 11.76 -17.23 -3.26
N VAL A 16 10.86 -18.04 -3.84
CA VAL A 16 9.91 -17.58 -4.86
C VAL A 16 8.96 -16.54 -4.29
N LEU A 17 8.46 -16.72 -3.06
CA LEU A 17 7.60 -15.74 -2.41
C LEU A 17 8.32 -14.40 -2.16
N ILE A 18 9.60 -14.43 -1.78
CA ILE A 18 10.43 -13.23 -1.63
C ILE A 18 10.57 -12.51 -2.98
N ILE A 19 10.95 -13.24 -4.04
CA ILE A 19 11.07 -12.67 -5.40
C ILE A 19 9.75 -12.04 -5.84
N PHE A 20 8.64 -12.77 -5.66
CA PHE A 20 7.30 -12.26 -5.97
C PHE A 20 6.98 -10.98 -5.19
N SER A 21 7.25 -10.96 -3.89
CA SER A 21 7.01 -9.80 -3.03
C SER A 21 7.84 -8.59 -3.46
N THR A 22 9.11 -8.78 -3.83
CA THR A 22 9.96 -7.72 -4.37
C THR A 22 9.41 -7.16 -5.69
N LEU A 23 8.95 -8.03 -6.60
CA LEU A 23 8.32 -7.60 -7.85
C LEU A 23 7.04 -6.80 -7.60
N VAL A 24 6.21 -7.25 -6.64
CA VAL A 24 5.00 -6.52 -6.22
C VAL A 24 5.35 -5.14 -5.67
N MET A 25 6.37 -5.03 -4.83
CA MET A 25 6.83 -3.73 -4.30
C MET A 25 7.33 -2.80 -5.41
N TYR A 26 8.08 -3.34 -6.37
CA TYR A 26 8.55 -2.58 -7.53
C TYR A 26 7.38 -2.05 -8.36
N MET A 27 6.39 -2.90 -8.67
CA MET A 27 5.16 -2.47 -9.37
C MET A 27 4.42 -1.38 -8.58
N ALA A 28 4.30 -1.52 -7.26
CA ALA A 28 3.68 -0.53 -6.40
C ALA A 28 4.44 0.81 -6.42
N SER A 29 5.77 0.82 -6.51
CA SER A 29 6.54 2.06 -6.64
C SER A 29 6.31 2.78 -7.96
N ILE A 30 6.18 2.03 -9.07
CA ILE A 30 5.84 2.61 -10.38
C ILE A 30 4.44 3.21 -10.35
N GLU A 31 3.49 2.51 -9.73
CA GLU A 31 2.12 3.02 -9.58
C GLU A 31 2.09 4.27 -8.70
N ALA A 32 2.82 4.29 -7.59
CA ALA A 32 2.93 5.46 -6.72
C ALA A 32 3.48 6.69 -7.44
N GLU A 33 4.51 6.52 -8.28
CA GLU A 33 5.08 7.61 -9.10
C GLU A 33 4.03 8.18 -10.07
N LYS A 34 3.25 7.32 -10.73
CA LYS A 34 2.17 7.75 -11.64
C LYS A 34 1.09 8.52 -10.89
N ILE A 35 0.65 8.01 -9.73
CA ILE A 35 -0.35 8.66 -8.88
C ILE A 35 0.15 10.03 -8.41
N GLN A 36 1.41 10.13 -8.00
CA GLN A 36 2.00 11.39 -7.57
C GLN A 36 2.03 12.42 -8.71
N LYS A 37 2.47 12.02 -9.91
CA LYS A 37 2.45 12.92 -11.09
C LYS A 37 1.04 13.40 -11.41
N GLN A 38 0.05 12.51 -11.36
CA GLN A 38 -1.35 12.86 -11.59
C GLN A 38 -1.87 13.82 -10.51
N ALA A 39 -1.55 13.57 -9.24
CA ALA A 39 -1.94 14.44 -8.14
C ALA A 39 -1.33 15.84 -8.27
N SER A 40 -0.03 15.94 -8.62
CA SER A 40 0.63 17.23 -8.87
C SER A 40 0.01 17.97 -10.05
N ALA A 41 -0.33 17.26 -11.13
CA ALA A 41 -1.03 17.86 -12.27
C ALA A 41 -2.42 18.38 -11.88
N GLU A 42 -3.19 17.63 -11.09
CA GLU A 42 -4.49 18.09 -10.59
C GLU A 42 -4.38 19.34 -9.71
N VAL A 43 -3.39 19.39 -8.80
CA VAL A 43 -3.14 20.57 -7.96
C VAL A 43 -2.74 21.76 -8.82
N SER A 44 -1.85 21.54 -9.80
CA SER A 44 -1.39 22.56 -10.75
C SER A 44 -2.56 23.19 -11.50
N VAL A 45 -3.45 22.36 -12.08
CA VAL A 45 -4.63 22.81 -12.82
C VAL A 45 -5.61 23.53 -11.88
N ALA A 46 -5.87 22.99 -10.70
CA ALA A 46 -6.83 23.56 -9.77
C ALA A 46 -6.40 24.92 -9.20
N LEU A 47 -5.09 25.14 -9.02
CA LEU A 47 -4.54 26.37 -8.46
C LEU A 47 -4.02 27.35 -9.53
N GLY A 48 -3.94 26.93 -10.79
CA GLY A 48 -3.32 27.72 -11.86
C GLY A 48 -1.81 27.93 -11.69
N ILE A 49 -1.12 26.99 -11.03
CA ILE A 49 0.31 27.08 -10.72
C ILE A 49 1.05 26.02 -11.54
N PRO A 50 2.11 26.36 -12.29
CA PRO A 50 2.92 25.35 -13.00
C PRO A 50 3.46 24.28 -12.05
N VAL A 51 3.51 23.02 -12.50
CA VAL A 51 3.93 21.87 -11.68
C VAL A 51 5.32 22.11 -11.06
N GLU A 52 6.23 22.73 -11.82
CA GLU A 52 7.61 23.04 -11.41
C GLU A 52 7.69 24.04 -10.26
N LYS A 53 6.61 24.80 -10.02
CA LYS A 53 6.53 25.80 -8.97
C LYS A 53 5.76 25.32 -7.74
N LEU A 54 5.13 24.15 -7.78
CA LEU A 54 4.34 23.61 -6.65
C LEU A 54 5.18 23.38 -5.39
N GLU A 55 6.48 23.14 -5.53
CA GLU A 55 7.36 22.92 -4.38
C GLU A 55 7.89 24.22 -3.76
N SER A 56 7.58 25.38 -4.35
CA SER A 56 8.05 26.65 -3.81
C SER A 56 7.25 27.06 -2.56
N GLU A 57 7.96 27.55 -1.55
CA GLU A 57 7.35 28.02 -0.29
C GLU A 57 6.25 29.06 -0.55
N ALA A 58 6.41 29.91 -1.56
CA ALA A 58 5.46 30.96 -1.94
C ALA A 58 4.03 30.46 -2.20
N TYR A 59 3.84 29.18 -2.53
CA TYR A 59 2.52 28.58 -2.76
C TYR A 59 2.11 27.57 -1.69
N ALA A 60 2.95 27.33 -0.68
CA ALA A 60 2.69 26.35 0.37
C ALA A 60 1.32 26.56 1.03
N LYS A 61 0.98 27.80 1.40
CA LYS A 61 -0.33 28.13 1.98
C LYS A 61 -1.50 27.73 1.07
N LYS A 62 -1.46 28.09 -0.21
CA LYS A 62 -2.51 27.74 -1.19
C LYS A 62 -2.65 26.23 -1.40
N ILE A 63 -1.53 25.52 -1.44
CA ILE A 63 -1.51 24.06 -1.60
C ILE A 63 -2.08 23.36 -0.36
N LEU A 64 -1.77 23.86 0.84
CA LEU A 64 -2.32 23.35 2.09
C LEU A 64 -3.83 23.59 2.20
N GLU A 65 -4.30 24.79 1.87
CA GLU A 65 -5.73 25.13 1.84
C GLU A 65 -6.49 24.23 0.86
N TYR A 66 -5.95 24.06 -0.36
CA TYR A 66 -6.53 23.14 -1.35
C TYR A 66 -6.57 21.70 -0.84
N SER A 67 -5.46 21.22 -0.27
CA SER A 67 -5.35 19.85 0.24
C SER A 67 -6.31 19.62 1.40
N HIS A 68 -6.45 20.59 2.30
CA HIS A 68 -7.38 20.54 3.42
C HIS A 68 -8.83 20.42 2.92
N HIS A 69 -9.22 21.24 1.95
CA HIS A 69 -10.56 21.19 1.37
C HIS A 69 -10.82 19.87 0.63
N LYS A 70 -9.91 19.46 -0.26
CA LYS A 70 -10.07 18.26 -1.10
C LYS A 70 -10.07 16.95 -0.31
N PHE A 71 -9.29 16.89 0.78
CA PHE A 71 -9.14 15.69 1.61
C PHE A 71 -9.83 15.82 2.98
N SER A 72 -10.72 16.80 3.15
CA SER A 72 -11.51 16.97 4.38
C SER A 72 -12.27 15.69 4.76
N SER A 73 -12.34 15.41 6.07
CA SER A 73 -13.15 14.32 6.63
C SER A 73 -14.65 14.51 6.44
N ASP A 74 -15.11 15.71 6.07
CA ASP A 74 -16.53 16.00 5.89
C ASP A 74 -17.08 15.38 4.60
N LEU A 75 -16.20 15.13 3.61
CA LEU A 75 -16.58 14.53 2.35
C LEU A 75 -16.79 13.02 2.52
N PHE A 76 -18.00 12.54 2.18
CA PHE A 76 -18.36 11.11 2.28
C PHE A 76 -17.37 10.21 1.53
N GLN A 77 -16.93 10.62 0.33
CA GLN A 77 -15.94 9.88 -0.46
C GLN A 77 -14.60 9.70 0.28
N ASN A 78 -14.17 10.71 1.04
CA ASN A 78 -12.94 10.64 1.83
C ASN A 78 -13.09 9.66 2.99
N ARG A 79 -14.22 9.72 3.71
CA ARG A 79 -14.53 8.76 4.77
C ARG A 79 -14.58 7.33 4.26
N LEU A 80 -15.16 7.11 3.09
CA LEU A 80 -15.21 5.79 2.45
C LEU A 80 -13.82 5.30 2.06
N SER A 81 -13.00 6.16 1.44
CA SER A 81 -11.59 5.87 1.16
C SER A 81 -10.82 5.49 2.43
N ASP A 82 -11.05 6.19 3.53
CA ASP A 82 -10.37 5.92 4.82
C ASP A 82 -10.82 4.58 5.43
N LEU A 83 -12.10 4.24 5.31
CA LEU A 83 -12.62 2.92 5.69
C LEU A 83 -11.99 1.82 4.83
N CYS A 84 -11.94 2.00 3.51
CA CYS A 84 -11.25 1.09 2.61
C CYS A 84 -9.77 0.93 2.97
N GLY A 85 -9.08 2.01 3.35
CA GLY A 85 -7.70 1.95 3.83
C GLY A 85 -7.56 1.09 5.10
N SER A 86 -8.53 1.20 6.02
CA SER A 86 -8.54 0.41 7.26
C SER A 86 -8.81 -1.07 6.98
N ILE A 87 -9.78 -1.38 6.12
CA ILE A 87 -10.07 -2.75 5.65
C ILE A 87 -8.84 -3.35 4.97
N ARG A 88 -8.18 -2.60 4.08
CA ARG A 88 -6.96 -3.04 3.41
C ARG A 88 -5.85 -3.37 4.40
N THR A 89 -5.67 -2.51 5.42
CA THR A 89 -4.66 -2.75 6.46
C THR A 89 -4.95 -4.06 7.20
N LEU A 90 -6.21 -4.29 7.61
CA LEU A 90 -6.61 -5.54 8.26
C LEU A 90 -6.41 -6.76 7.34
N TRP A 91 -6.69 -6.61 6.05
CA TRP A 91 -6.49 -7.64 5.05
C TRP A 91 -5.01 -8.00 4.86
N ASP A 92 -4.11 -7.02 4.85
CA ASP A 92 -2.66 -7.23 4.77
C ASP A 92 -2.14 -7.99 6.01
N TRP A 93 -2.66 -7.68 7.21
CA TRP A 93 -2.39 -8.44 8.43
C TRP A 93 -2.89 -9.88 8.34
N LEU A 94 -4.13 -10.07 7.89
CA LEU A 94 -4.73 -11.40 7.71
C LEU A 94 -3.93 -12.26 6.73
N SER A 95 -3.50 -11.67 5.60
CA SER A 95 -2.62 -12.32 4.62
C SER A 95 -1.33 -12.84 5.26
N THR A 96 -0.68 -11.98 6.06
CA THR A 96 0.57 -12.34 6.75
C THR A 96 0.36 -13.49 7.73
N ILE A 97 -0.69 -13.40 8.56
CA ILE A 97 -1.04 -14.46 9.52
C ILE A 97 -1.35 -15.77 8.80
N ALA A 98 -2.14 -15.73 7.72
CA ALA A 98 -2.49 -16.92 6.94
C ALA A 98 -1.25 -17.60 6.34
N GLN A 99 -0.30 -16.84 5.79
CA GLN A 99 0.95 -17.39 5.25
C GLN A 99 1.82 -18.02 6.35
N LEU A 100 1.93 -17.37 7.52
CA LEU A 100 2.65 -17.94 8.66
C LEU A 100 2.02 -19.25 9.14
N LEU A 101 0.68 -19.33 9.18
CA LEU A 101 -0.04 -20.55 9.53
C LEU A 101 0.19 -21.66 8.52
N ILE A 102 0.14 -21.36 7.21
CA ILE A 102 0.46 -22.35 6.15
C ILE A 102 1.87 -22.90 6.36
N LEU A 103 2.86 -22.04 6.57
CA LEU A 103 4.24 -22.46 6.78
C LEU A 103 4.37 -23.34 8.04
N ALA A 104 3.77 -22.92 9.16
CA ALA A 104 3.82 -23.66 10.42
C ALA A 104 3.17 -25.05 10.28
N VAL A 105 2.01 -25.14 9.64
CA VAL A 105 1.28 -26.40 9.39
C VAL A 105 2.11 -27.32 8.48
N VAL A 106 2.63 -26.80 7.38
CA VAL A 106 3.46 -27.61 6.46
C VAL A 106 4.71 -28.12 7.16
N CYS A 107 5.43 -27.27 7.89
CA CYS A 107 6.61 -27.68 8.66
C CYS A 107 6.27 -28.76 9.70
N TRP A 108 5.16 -28.61 10.43
CA TRP A 108 4.72 -29.59 11.41
C TRP A 108 4.47 -30.95 10.76
N TYR A 109 3.61 -31.02 9.74
CA TYR A 109 3.28 -32.29 9.07
C TYR A 109 4.44 -32.89 8.27
N THR A 110 5.40 -32.08 7.82
CA THR A 110 6.63 -32.58 7.18
C THR A 110 7.51 -33.30 8.20
N VAL A 111 7.55 -32.81 9.44
CA VAL A 111 8.38 -33.38 10.52
C VAL A 111 7.70 -34.55 11.21
N THR A 112 6.39 -34.47 11.47
CA THR A 112 5.68 -35.46 12.31
C THR A 112 5.06 -36.61 11.53
N ASP A 113 4.79 -36.45 10.23
CA ASP A 113 4.03 -37.43 9.44
C ASP A 113 4.83 -37.96 8.24
N ASN A 114 5.02 -37.15 7.20
CA ASN A 114 5.77 -37.56 6.00
C ASN A 114 6.51 -36.37 5.35
N LEU A 115 7.75 -36.60 4.93
CA LEU A 115 8.58 -35.64 4.18
C LEU A 115 7.95 -35.17 2.87
N ASP A 116 7.10 -35.99 2.24
CA ASP A 116 6.39 -35.61 1.01
C ASP A 116 5.46 -34.41 1.21
N ASN A 117 5.02 -34.15 2.44
CA ASN A 117 4.18 -32.99 2.77
C ASN A 117 4.89 -31.64 2.51
N ALA A 118 6.22 -31.64 2.35
CA ALA A 118 6.97 -30.44 2.01
C ALA A 118 6.52 -29.80 0.69
N ILE A 119 5.94 -30.56 -0.25
CA ILE A 119 5.41 -30.03 -1.51
C ILE A 119 4.27 -29.01 -1.27
N TYR A 120 3.52 -29.13 -0.17
CA TYR A 120 2.44 -28.21 0.17
C TYR A 120 2.94 -26.81 0.58
N SER A 121 4.24 -26.63 0.81
CA SER A 121 4.84 -25.30 1.02
C SER A 121 4.59 -24.34 -0.15
N TRP A 122 4.37 -24.86 -1.37
CA TRP A 122 4.01 -24.04 -2.53
C TRP A 122 2.64 -23.35 -2.41
N TRP A 123 1.77 -23.77 -1.48
CA TRP A 123 0.57 -23.02 -1.13
C TRP A 123 0.89 -21.61 -0.58
N LEU A 124 2.09 -21.38 -0.03
CA LEU A 124 2.55 -20.05 0.36
C LEU A 124 2.55 -19.09 -0.83
N VAL A 125 3.10 -19.54 -1.96
CA VAL A 125 3.17 -18.75 -3.20
C VAL A 125 1.76 -18.53 -3.76
N GLY A 126 0.94 -19.58 -3.82
CA GLY A 126 -0.44 -19.47 -4.29
C GLY A 126 -1.29 -18.51 -3.46
N ALA A 127 -1.21 -18.61 -2.13
CA ALA A 127 -1.87 -17.70 -1.21
C ALA A 127 -1.35 -16.26 -1.38
N GLY A 128 -0.03 -16.06 -1.49
CA GLY A 128 0.57 -14.76 -1.72
C GLY A 128 0.04 -14.06 -2.98
N ILE A 129 -0.03 -14.78 -4.09
CA ILE A 129 -0.60 -14.27 -5.35
C ILE A 129 -2.09 -13.93 -5.18
N ALA A 130 -2.87 -14.81 -4.55
CA ALA A 130 -4.30 -14.59 -4.34
C ALA A 130 -4.58 -13.36 -3.48
N PHE A 131 -3.89 -13.21 -2.34
CA PHE A 131 -4.00 -12.04 -1.46
C PHE A 131 -3.61 -10.76 -2.19
N TRP A 132 -2.52 -10.77 -2.95
CA TRP A 132 -2.11 -9.62 -3.77
C TRP A 132 -3.18 -9.23 -4.79
N LEU A 133 -3.72 -10.20 -5.54
CA LEU A 133 -4.73 -9.95 -6.57
C LEU A 133 -6.01 -9.36 -5.97
N ILE A 134 -6.48 -9.91 -4.85
CA ILE A 134 -7.66 -9.40 -4.14
C ILE A 134 -7.40 -7.96 -3.67
N SER A 135 -6.23 -7.69 -3.07
CA SER A 135 -5.85 -6.34 -2.65
C SER A 135 -5.80 -5.35 -3.81
N TYR A 136 -5.30 -5.79 -4.98
CA TYR A 136 -5.24 -4.98 -6.19
C TYR A 136 -6.64 -4.63 -6.70
N VAL A 137 -7.51 -5.63 -6.89
CA VAL A 137 -8.89 -5.44 -7.36
C VAL A 137 -9.69 -4.58 -6.38
N PHE A 138 -9.54 -4.81 -5.08
CA PHE A 138 -10.18 -4.00 -4.05
C PHE A 138 -9.75 -2.53 -4.11
N SER A 139 -8.46 -2.27 -4.37
CA SER A 139 -7.93 -0.91 -4.45
C SER A 139 -8.42 -0.18 -5.69
N LEU A 140 -8.48 -0.86 -6.84
CA LEU A 140 -9.10 -0.33 -8.05
C LEU A 140 -10.57 -0.01 -7.84
N THR A 141 -11.29 -0.90 -7.14
CA THR A 141 -12.71 -0.71 -6.84
C THR A 141 -12.92 0.51 -5.93
N CYS A 142 -12.09 0.67 -4.89
CA CYS A 142 -12.10 1.87 -4.04
C CYS A 142 -11.83 3.14 -4.87
N ASN A 143 -10.84 3.10 -5.76
CA ASN A 143 -10.50 4.23 -6.63
C ASN A 143 -11.66 4.57 -7.58
N LEU A 144 -12.32 3.58 -8.17
CA LEU A 144 -13.46 3.78 -9.06
C LEU A 144 -14.64 4.44 -8.34
N PHE A 145 -14.95 4.02 -7.11
CA PHE A 145 -16.10 4.55 -6.37
C PHE A 145 -15.83 5.89 -5.67
N THR A 146 -14.59 6.15 -5.24
CA THR A 146 -14.26 7.33 -4.42
C THR A 146 -13.39 8.36 -5.14
N GLY A 147 -12.90 8.03 -6.33
CA GLY A 147 -11.84 8.76 -7.04
C GLY A 147 -10.50 8.73 -6.30
N ARG A 148 -10.34 7.83 -5.32
CA ARG A 148 -9.20 7.81 -4.39
C ARG A 148 -8.79 6.38 -4.05
N TYR A 149 -7.49 6.18 -3.89
CA TYR A 149 -6.96 4.90 -3.42
C TYR A 149 -7.25 4.69 -1.92
N PRO A 150 -7.31 3.43 -1.45
CA PRO A 150 -7.58 3.12 -0.04
C PRO A 150 -6.67 3.89 0.93
N GLY A 151 -7.27 4.70 1.80
CA GLY A 151 -6.59 5.48 2.83
C GLY A 151 -5.82 6.71 2.32
N GLN A 152 -5.96 7.09 1.05
CA GLN A 152 -5.25 8.23 0.47
C GLN A 152 -5.58 9.54 1.22
N ALA A 153 -6.87 9.80 1.48
CA ALA A 153 -7.29 11.03 2.15
C ALA A 153 -6.70 11.15 3.56
N LYS A 154 -6.76 10.08 4.38
CA LYS A 154 -6.10 10.03 5.68
C LYS A 154 -4.60 10.29 5.60
N ARG A 155 -3.87 9.63 4.70
CA ARG A 155 -2.41 9.82 4.53
C ARG A 155 -2.07 11.26 4.16
N THR A 156 -2.84 11.89 3.28
CA THR A 156 -2.64 13.29 2.92
C THR A 156 -2.87 14.22 4.12
N ARG A 157 -3.93 14.01 4.90
CA ARG A 157 -4.17 14.80 6.12
C ARG A 157 -3.04 14.63 7.16
N GLU A 158 -2.54 13.41 7.33
CA GLU A 158 -1.38 13.14 8.21
C GLU A 158 -0.12 13.83 7.71
N SER A 159 0.16 13.78 6.40
CA SER A 159 1.30 14.46 5.78
C SER A 159 1.21 15.98 5.93
N VAL A 160 0.02 16.55 5.72
CA VAL A 160 -0.24 17.99 5.91
C VAL A 160 -0.02 18.39 7.37
N SER A 161 -0.58 17.61 8.32
CA SER A 161 -0.38 17.87 9.74
C SER A 161 1.09 17.78 10.16
N LYS A 162 1.83 16.81 9.62
CA LYS A 162 3.27 16.68 9.87
C LYS A 162 4.04 17.88 9.30
N TRP A 163 3.76 18.26 8.07
CA TRP A 163 4.40 19.42 7.44
C TRP A 163 4.15 20.71 8.22
N LEU A 164 2.91 20.93 8.70
CA LEU A 164 2.55 22.10 9.53
C LEU A 164 3.30 22.14 10.86
N LYS A 165 3.57 20.99 11.48
CA LYS A 165 4.37 20.92 12.71
C LYS A 165 5.84 21.25 12.46
N GLU A 166 6.35 20.87 11.30
CA GLU A 166 7.77 21.05 10.94
C GLU A 166 8.06 22.43 10.35
N ASN A 167 7.09 23.05 9.67
CA ASN A 167 7.27 24.27 8.86
C ASN A 167 6.21 25.35 9.14
N GLY A 168 5.55 25.31 10.31
CA GLY A 168 4.48 26.24 10.67
C GLY A 168 4.92 27.71 10.68
N ASP A 169 6.21 27.96 10.92
CA ASP A 169 6.86 29.27 10.86
C ASP A 169 6.95 29.83 9.43
N VAL A 170 6.97 28.98 8.39
CA VAL A 170 6.93 29.41 6.99
C VAL A 170 5.59 30.10 6.69
N LEU A 171 4.50 29.62 7.29
CA LEU A 171 3.17 30.21 7.11
C LEU A 171 3.04 31.56 7.83
N LEU A 172 3.65 31.69 9.00
CA LEU A 172 3.68 32.95 9.77
C LEU A 172 4.53 34.04 9.09
N ARG A 173 5.48 33.65 8.23
CA ARG A 173 6.33 34.58 7.46
C ARG A 173 5.68 35.09 6.17
N GLN A 174 4.50 34.59 5.82
CA GLN A 174 3.75 34.96 4.61
C GLN A 174 2.55 35.87 4.90
N GLU A 175 2.37 36.29 6.14
CA GLU A 175 1.43 37.34 6.56
C GLU A 175 2.13 38.71 6.60
#